data_AF-A0A1H3N091-F1
#
_entry.id   AF-A0A1H3N091-F1
#
_cell.length_a   1.000
_cell.length_b   1.000
_cell.length_c   1.000
_cell.angle_alpha   90.00
_cell.angle_beta   90.00
_cell.angle_gamma   90.00
#
_symmetry.space_group_name_H-M   'P 1'
#
loop_
_entity.id
_entity.type
_entity.pdbx_description
1 polymer ?
#
loop_
_entity_poly.entity_id
_entity_poly.type
_entity_poly.pdbx_seq_one_letter_code
_entity_poly.pdbx_strand_id
1 'polypeptide(L)'
;MKKLIGFAAIAVFCTNSLAEIPVKNNSISFNKLPIEIKEAVQSEYIDTCQGISEDEEMQVKNPKITFRKGFLVNVDFNNDGLKDYIIRSSDVTCEGAYSMFTGNSDGFIDIYFQNEAGKYDHVLNYWLGREGLELKKIKDGYRFTSEYNDSYLVWDKSINKFISYYGPEKRKDILDLNDENSTTSQTSTEKGEVLRQAFQ
;
A
#
# COMPACT_ATOMS: atom_id res chain seq x y z
N MET A 1 -38.86 25.35 38.91
CA MET A 1 -38.36 25.93 37.65
C MET A 1 -37.14 25.14 37.20
N LYS A 2 -37.24 24.48 36.03
CA LYS A 2 -36.20 23.63 35.43
C LYS A 2 -35.06 24.52 34.91
N LYS A 3 -33.82 24.30 35.35
CA LYS A 3 -32.63 24.77 34.63
C LYS A 3 -32.09 23.61 33.80
N LEU A 4 -32.43 23.62 32.52
CA LEU A 4 -31.80 22.79 31.50
C LEU A 4 -30.36 23.31 31.35
N ILE A 5 -29.38 22.54 31.82
CA ILE A 5 -27.99 22.77 31.47
C ILE A 5 -27.82 22.14 30.09
N GLY A 6 -27.72 23.00 29.08
CA GLY A 6 -27.48 22.59 27.70
C GLY A 6 -26.16 21.86 27.62
N PHE A 7 -26.23 20.57 27.28
CA PHE A 7 -25.08 19.86 26.75
C PHE A 7 -24.72 20.54 25.42
N ALA A 8 -23.63 21.29 25.41
CA ALA A 8 -22.95 21.61 24.18
C ALA A 8 -22.47 20.27 23.61
N ALA A 9 -23.23 19.72 22.67
CA ALA A 9 -22.73 18.65 21.82
C ALA A 9 -21.59 19.25 21.00
N ILE A 10 -20.37 19.07 21.49
CA ILE A 10 -19.18 19.24 20.65
C ILE A 10 -19.35 18.19 19.57
N ALA A 11 -19.67 18.64 18.35
CA ALA A 11 -19.58 17.81 17.17
C ALA A 11 -18.10 17.44 17.02
N VAL A 12 -17.73 16.29 17.58
CA VAL A 12 -16.45 15.66 17.29
C VAL A 12 -16.51 15.29 15.82
N PHE A 13 -15.92 16.14 14.99
CA PHE A 13 -15.64 15.80 13.60
C PHE A 13 -14.88 14.46 13.62
N CYS A 14 -15.38 13.48 12.87
CA CYS A 14 -14.79 12.15 12.78
C CYS A 14 -13.34 12.21 12.25
N THR A 15 -12.35 12.39 13.11
CA THR A 15 -10.94 12.15 12.80
C THR A 15 -10.52 10.85 13.47
N ASN A 16 -10.59 9.74 12.72
CA ASN A 16 -10.17 8.41 13.20
C ASN A 16 -8.71 8.07 12.84
N SER A 17 -7.90 9.09 12.59
CA SER A 17 -6.44 9.06 12.65
C SER A 17 -6.00 9.90 13.84
N LEU A 18 -4.96 9.48 14.56
CA LEU A 18 -4.31 10.30 15.60
C LEU A 18 -3.41 11.40 15.00
N ALA A 19 -3.52 11.61 13.69
CA ALA A 19 -2.73 12.56 12.91
C ALA A 19 -2.78 13.98 13.48
N GLU A 20 -1.61 14.60 13.63
CA GLU A 20 -1.50 16.04 13.92
C GLU A 20 -1.52 16.88 12.62
N ILE A 21 -1.49 16.20 11.47
CA ILE A 21 -1.54 16.79 10.14
C ILE A 21 -2.95 16.70 9.54
N PRO A 22 -3.33 17.60 8.61
CA PRO A 22 -4.58 17.47 7.88
C PRO A 22 -4.62 16.18 7.05
N VAL A 23 -5.70 15.40 7.21
CA VAL A 23 -5.94 14.15 6.47
C VAL A 23 -7.18 14.28 5.59
N LYS A 24 -7.02 14.11 4.28
CA LYS A 24 -8.13 13.99 3.32
C LYS A 24 -8.28 12.55 2.86
N ASN A 25 -9.23 11.82 3.44
CA ASN A 25 -9.51 10.44 3.06
C ASN A 25 -10.67 10.35 2.05
N ASN A 26 -10.39 9.98 0.80
CA ASN A 26 -11.40 9.66 -0.22
C ASN A 26 -11.51 8.14 -0.50
N SER A 27 -10.87 7.33 0.33
CA SER A 27 -10.82 5.87 0.27
C SER A 27 -11.84 5.25 1.25
N ILE A 28 -11.62 3.99 1.66
CA ILE A 28 -12.36 3.35 2.74
C ILE A 28 -12.17 4.16 4.04
N SER A 29 -13.28 4.38 4.77
CA SER A 29 -13.26 5.09 6.04
C SER A 29 -12.45 4.35 7.11
N PHE A 30 -11.53 5.05 7.77
CA PHE A 30 -10.63 4.49 8.78
C PHE A 30 -11.37 3.89 9.99
N ASN A 31 -12.57 4.36 10.30
CA ASN A 31 -13.39 3.81 11.39
C ASN A 31 -13.89 2.39 11.12
N LYS A 32 -13.87 1.97 9.85
CA LYS A 32 -14.35 0.66 9.40
C LYS A 32 -13.21 -0.33 9.21
N LEU A 33 -11.96 0.11 9.39
CA LEU A 33 -10.80 -0.74 9.17
C LEU A 33 -10.58 -1.65 10.39
N PRO A 34 -10.19 -2.92 10.15
CA PRO A 34 -9.58 -3.77 11.16
C PRO A 34 -8.34 -3.09 11.76
N ILE A 35 -7.96 -3.50 12.98
CA ILE A 35 -6.88 -2.85 13.71
C ILE A 35 -5.55 -2.95 12.96
N GLU A 36 -5.26 -4.10 12.35
CA GLU A 36 -4.02 -4.37 11.62
C GLU A 36 -3.86 -3.42 10.43
N ILE A 37 -4.94 -3.20 9.67
CA ILE A 37 -4.93 -2.28 8.51
C ILE A 37 -4.86 -0.83 8.98
N LYS A 38 -5.54 -0.50 10.09
CA LYS A 38 -5.51 0.84 10.66
C LYS A 38 -4.10 1.20 11.15
N GLU A 39 -3.41 0.26 11.79
CA GLU A 39 -2.03 0.41 12.26
C GLU A 39 -1.09 0.65 11.08
N ALA A 40 -1.12 -0.19 10.04
CA ALA A 40 -0.31 -0.01 8.83
C ALA A 40 -0.53 1.36 8.18
N VAL A 41 -1.80 1.78 7.98
CA VAL A 41 -2.13 3.10 7.40
C VAL A 41 -1.59 4.24 8.28
N GLN A 42 -1.69 4.11 9.61
CA GLN A 42 -1.20 5.13 10.52
C GLN A 42 0.32 5.23 10.48
N SER A 43 1.04 4.13 10.70
CA SER A 43 2.50 4.15 10.83
C SER A 43 3.20 4.44 9.51
N GLU A 44 2.81 3.77 8.42
CA GLU A 44 3.57 3.81 7.16
C GLU A 44 3.26 5.05 6.32
N TYR A 45 2.08 5.64 6.51
CA TYR A 45 1.62 6.73 5.65
C TYR A 45 1.42 8.03 6.41
N ILE A 46 0.63 8.01 7.49
CA ILE A 46 0.27 9.23 8.23
C ILE A 46 1.47 9.73 9.04
N ASP A 47 2.03 8.87 9.88
CA ASP A 47 3.16 9.22 10.75
C ASP A 47 4.40 9.55 9.92
N THR A 48 4.63 8.79 8.85
CA THR A 48 5.72 9.07 7.90
C THR A 48 5.54 10.44 7.23
N CYS A 49 4.34 10.78 6.74
CA CYS A 49 4.09 12.10 6.15
C CYS A 49 4.22 13.24 7.18
N GLN A 50 3.84 13.01 8.44
CA GLN A 50 4.01 13.96 9.53
C GLN A 50 5.48 14.21 9.85
N GLY A 51 6.27 13.13 9.95
CA GLY A 51 7.70 13.17 10.25
C GLY A 51 8.55 13.91 9.20
N ILE A 52 8.06 14.06 7.95
CA ILE A 52 8.77 14.84 6.92
C ILE A 52 8.94 16.31 7.32
N SER A 53 8.06 16.85 8.16
CA SER A 53 8.22 18.23 8.66
C SER A 53 9.33 18.42 9.68
N GLU A 54 9.81 17.32 10.26
CA GLU A 54 10.91 17.29 11.21
C GLU A 54 12.27 17.16 10.51
N ASP A 55 12.26 16.87 9.20
CA ASP A 55 13.47 16.82 8.38
C ASP A 55 13.96 18.23 8.04
N GLU A 56 15.06 18.63 8.67
CA GLU A 56 15.70 19.94 8.49
C GLU A 56 16.14 20.19 7.04
N GLU A 57 16.39 19.14 6.25
CA GLU A 57 16.83 19.24 4.86
C GLU A 57 15.67 19.42 3.87
N MET A 58 14.47 18.90 4.17
CA MET A 58 13.33 18.94 3.25
C MET A 58 12.52 20.26 3.27
N GLN A 59 12.76 21.15 4.25
CA GLN A 59 12.09 22.47 4.41
C GLN A 59 10.54 22.41 4.38
N VAL A 60 9.94 21.25 4.62
CA VAL A 60 8.50 21.05 4.51
C VAL A 60 7.80 21.57 5.74
N LYS A 61 6.99 22.61 5.59
CA LYS A 61 6.17 23.15 6.69
C LYS A 61 4.72 22.75 6.50
N ASN A 62 4.14 22.12 7.52
CA ASN A 62 2.73 21.70 7.58
C ASN A 62 2.33 20.70 6.47
N PRO A 63 2.91 19.49 6.47
CA PRO A 63 2.56 18.47 5.50
C PRO A 63 1.08 18.11 5.60
N LYS A 64 0.52 17.67 4.48
CA LYS A 64 -0.88 17.24 4.39
C LYS A 64 -0.96 15.96 3.59
N ILE A 65 -1.69 14.97 4.11
CA ILE A 65 -1.85 13.69 3.44
C ILE A 65 -3.24 13.55 2.82
N THR A 66 -3.27 13.09 1.57
CA THR A 66 -4.48 12.77 0.83
C THR A 66 -4.45 11.33 0.37
N PHE A 67 -5.49 10.58 0.70
CA PHE A 67 -5.74 9.22 0.23
C PHE A 67 -6.79 9.25 -0.89
N ARG A 68 -6.47 8.70 -2.06
CA ARG A 68 -7.38 8.58 -3.20
C ARG A 68 -8.26 7.33 -3.06
N LYS A 69 -9.33 7.27 -3.86
CA LYS A 69 -10.33 6.19 -3.80
C LYS A 69 -9.72 4.78 -3.92
N GLY A 70 -8.63 4.66 -4.66
CA GLY A 70 -7.95 3.39 -4.91
C GLY A 70 -6.93 2.97 -3.85
N PHE A 71 -6.68 3.83 -2.84
CA PHE A 71 -5.66 3.57 -1.81
C PHE A 71 -5.94 2.28 -1.03
N LEU A 72 -7.19 2.05 -0.63
CA LEU A 72 -7.60 0.84 0.07
C LEU A 72 -8.65 0.13 -0.76
N VAL A 73 -8.43 -1.15 -1.01
CA VAL A 73 -9.39 -2.04 -1.67
C VAL A 73 -9.69 -3.21 -0.74
N ASN A 74 -10.97 -3.61 -0.68
CA ASN A 74 -11.42 -4.75 0.11
C ASN A 74 -12.17 -5.77 -0.76
N VAL A 75 -11.47 -6.82 -1.16
CA VAL A 75 -11.90 -7.83 -2.14
C VAL A 75 -11.37 -9.20 -1.75
N ASP A 76 -12.01 -10.26 -2.24
CA ASP A 76 -11.50 -11.63 -2.12
C ASP A 76 -10.42 -11.86 -3.21
N PHE A 77 -9.17 -11.54 -2.89
CA PHE A 77 -8.07 -11.55 -3.85
C PHE A 77 -7.55 -12.97 -4.07
N ASN A 78 -7.45 -13.75 -2.99
CA ASN A 78 -6.96 -15.13 -3.02
C ASN A 78 -8.05 -16.17 -3.38
N ASN A 79 -9.31 -15.72 -3.54
CA ASN A 79 -10.47 -16.52 -3.90
C ASN A 79 -10.73 -17.65 -2.90
N ASP A 80 -10.66 -17.34 -1.60
CA ASP A 80 -10.98 -18.25 -0.49
C ASP A 80 -12.36 -18.00 0.14
N GLY A 81 -13.07 -16.95 -0.30
CA GLY A 81 -14.39 -16.55 0.20
C GLY A 81 -14.36 -15.50 1.30
N LEU A 82 -13.18 -15.11 1.78
CA LEU A 82 -12.96 -14.02 2.74
C LEU A 82 -12.51 -12.76 2.00
N LYS A 83 -12.66 -11.59 2.63
CA LYS A 83 -12.28 -10.33 1.99
C LYS A 83 -10.96 -9.82 2.54
N ASP A 84 -9.98 -9.78 1.66
CA ASP A 84 -8.64 -9.28 1.87
C ASP A 84 -8.60 -7.75 1.81
N TYR A 85 -7.54 -7.17 2.36
CA TYR A 85 -7.20 -5.76 2.13
C TYR A 85 -5.98 -5.63 1.24
N ILE A 86 -6.04 -4.65 0.36
CA ILE A 86 -4.94 -4.24 -0.50
C ILE A 86 -4.71 -2.76 -0.25
N ILE A 87 -3.47 -2.38 0.04
CA ILE A 87 -3.02 -0.99 0.16
C ILE A 87 -2.19 -0.66 -1.08
N ARG A 88 -2.53 0.44 -1.76
CA ARG A 88 -1.82 0.90 -2.97
C ARG A 88 -1.17 2.25 -2.70
N SER A 89 0.14 2.25 -2.52
CA SER A 89 0.84 3.48 -2.10
C SER A 89 0.83 4.58 -3.16
N SER A 90 0.70 4.24 -4.45
CA SER A 90 0.51 5.19 -5.57
C SER A 90 -0.72 6.08 -5.44
N ASP A 91 -1.71 5.66 -4.65
CA ASP A 91 -2.94 6.42 -4.40
C ASP A 91 -2.83 7.33 -3.16
N VAL A 92 -1.63 7.55 -2.64
CA VAL A 92 -1.34 8.47 -1.55
C VAL A 92 -0.58 9.69 -2.06
N THR A 93 -0.89 10.85 -1.51
CA THR A 93 -0.11 12.07 -1.76
C THR A 93 0.14 12.76 -0.43
N CYS A 94 1.41 12.92 -0.07
CA CYS A 94 1.85 13.82 1.00
C CYS A 94 2.28 15.15 0.35
N GLU A 95 1.43 16.16 0.47
CA GLU A 95 1.70 17.52 -0.01
C GLU A 95 2.77 18.17 0.88
N GLY A 96 3.71 18.87 0.25
CA GLY A 96 4.82 19.53 0.93
C GLY A 96 6.13 18.74 0.85
N ALA A 97 6.07 17.42 0.71
CA ALA A 97 7.23 16.57 0.49
C ALA A 97 7.59 16.46 -1.00
N TYR A 98 8.87 16.18 -1.33
CA TYR A 98 9.17 15.43 -2.56
C TYR A 98 8.32 14.15 -2.47
N SER A 99 7.56 13.80 -3.52
CA SER A 99 6.65 12.64 -3.43
C SER A 99 7.40 11.45 -2.84
N MET A 100 6.78 10.80 -1.84
CA MET A 100 7.33 9.63 -1.15
C MET A 100 7.72 8.48 -2.11
N PHE A 101 7.37 8.59 -3.40
CA PHE A 101 7.70 7.64 -4.47
C PHE A 101 8.32 8.31 -5.72
N THR A 102 8.90 9.51 -5.62
CA THR A 102 9.51 10.15 -6.80
C THR A 102 10.69 9.38 -7.34
N GLY A 103 10.71 9.22 -8.66
CA GLY A 103 11.91 8.90 -9.43
C GLY A 103 11.65 7.83 -10.47
N ASN A 104 11.31 6.61 -10.02
CA ASN A 104 11.30 5.42 -10.88
C ASN A 104 10.25 4.35 -10.51
N SER A 105 9.25 4.66 -9.69
CA SER A 105 8.33 3.67 -9.10
C SER A 105 6.88 4.13 -9.10
N ASP A 106 5.98 3.17 -9.29
CA ASP A 106 4.53 3.28 -9.09
C ASP A 106 4.14 2.95 -7.62
N GLY A 107 5.11 2.96 -6.71
CA GLY A 107 4.93 2.71 -5.27
C GLY A 107 5.00 1.25 -4.87
N PHE A 108 4.23 0.87 -3.85
CA PHE A 108 4.09 -0.49 -3.34
C PHE A 108 2.64 -0.96 -3.42
N ILE A 109 2.48 -2.28 -3.51
CA ILE A 109 1.23 -2.98 -3.24
C ILE A 109 1.44 -3.83 -1.98
N ASP A 110 0.73 -3.49 -0.91
CA ASP A 110 0.65 -4.32 0.28
C ASP A 110 -0.62 -5.16 0.24
N ILE A 111 -0.52 -6.45 0.52
CA ILE A 111 -1.66 -7.37 0.54
C ILE A 111 -1.75 -8.02 1.91
N TYR A 112 -2.97 -7.99 2.45
CA TYR A 112 -3.32 -8.58 3.75
C TYR A 112 -4.44 -9.59 3.55
N PHE A 113 -4.16 -10.86 3.81
CA PHE A 113 -5.18 -11.91 3.75
C PHE A 113 -5.97 -11.99 5.03
N GLN A 114 -7.29 -12.11 4.91
CA GLN A 114 -8.13 -12.37 6.06
C GLN A 114 -8.03 -13.85 6.45
N ASN A 115 -7.74 -14.15 7.71
CA ASN A 115 -7.77 -15.52 8.22
C ASN A 115 -9.14 -15.88 8.83
N GLU A 116 -9.34 -17.17 9.13
CA GLU A 116 -10.61 -17.69 9.67
C GLU A 116 -11.00 -17.07 11.02
N ALA A 117 -10.04 -16.52 11.77
CA ALA A 117 -10.30 -15.80 13.02
C ALA A 117 -10.78 -14.36 12.78
N GLY A 118 -10.88 -13.92 11.52
CA GLY A 118 -11.26 -12.57 11.13
C GLY A 118 -10.15 -11.53 11.26
N LYS A 119 -8.91 -11.96 11.51
CA LYS A 119 -7.71 -11.11 11.56
C LYS A 119 -7.05 -11.04 10.19
N TYR A 120 -6.10 -10.11 10.05
CA TYR A 120 -5.44 -9.85 8.79
C TYR A 120 -3.94 -10.07 8.89
N ASP A 121 -3.44 -11.03 8.09
CA ASP A 121 -2.02 -11.34 8.01
C ASP A 121 -1.41 -10.58 6.83
N HIS A 122 -0.35 -9.80 7.07
CA HIS A 122 0.40 -9.14 5.99
C HIS A 122 1.19 -10.20 5.21
N VAL A 123 0.83 -10.41 3.95
CA VAL A 123 1.33 -11.55 3.16
C VAL A 123 2.27 -11.16 2.03
N LEU A 124 2.24 -9.89 1.59
CA LEU A 124 3.09 -9.39 0.52
C LEU A 124 3.26 -7.87 0.62
N ASN A 125 4.50 -7.40 0.62
CA ASN A 125 4.88 -6.05 0.24
C ASN A 125 5.59 -6.13 -1.13
N TYR A 126 4.95 -5.59 -2.17
CA TYR A 126 5.46 -5.68 -3.54
C TYR A 126 5.83 -4.29 -4.08
N TRP A 127 7.12 -4.04 -4.29
CA TRP A 127 7.59 -2.81 -4.93
C TRP A 127 7.26 -2.83 -6.43
N LEU A 128 6.57 -1.79 -6.87
CA LEU A 128 6.31 -1.53 -8.27
C LEU A 128 7.44 -0.68 -8.86
N GLY A 129 8.00 -1.14 -9.98
CA GLY A 129 8.68 -0.26 -10.91
C GLY A 129 7.67 0.63 -11.64
N ARG A 130 7.78 0.75 -12.97
CA ARG A 130 6.83 1.50 -13.81
C ARG A 130 5.95 0.57 -14.65
N GLU A 131 5.55 -0.54 -14.06
CA GLU A 131 4.75 -1.53 -14.77
C GLU A 131 3.35 -1.00 -15.07
N GLY A 132 2.83 -0.04 -14.31
CA GLY A 132 1.45 0.44 -14.46
C GLY A 132 0.43 -0.63 -14.11
N LEU A 133 0.69 -1.41 -13.04
CA LEU A 133 -0.20 -2.46 -12.59
C LEU A 133 -1.49 -1.89 -11.97
N GLU A 134 -2.63 -2.21 -12.58
CA GLU A 134 -3.95 -1.86 -12.06
C GLU A 134 -4.71 -3.12 -11.65
N LEU A 135 -5.45 -3.03 -10.54
CA LEU A 135 -6.27 -4.14 -10.05
C LEU A 135 -7.51 -4.31 -10.94
N LYS A 136 -7.63 -5.47 -11.58
CA LYS A 136 -8.77 -5.82 -12.43
C LYS A 136 -9.50 -7.02 -11.87
N LYS A 137 -10.83 -6.94 -11.90
CA LYS A 137 -11.69 -8.10 -11.70
C LYS A 137 -11.69 -8.94 -12.98
N ILE A 138 -11.37 -10.22 -12.86
CA ILE A 138 -11.44 -11.21 -13.92
C ILE A 138 -12.53 -12.24 -13.61
N LYS A 139 -12.79 -13.16 -14.54
CA LYS A 139 -13.85 -14.18 -14.37
C LYS A 139 -13.67 -14.99 -13.07
N ASP A 140 -12.43 -15.32 -12.74
CA ASP A 140 -12.09 -16.27 -11.68
C ASP A 140 -11.43 -15.61 -10.46
N GLY A 141 -11.57 -14.28 -10.30
CA GLY A 141 -11.03 -13.54 -9.15
C GLY A 141 -10.52 -12.15 -9.51
N TYR A 142 -9.40 -11.76 -8.90
CA TYR A 142 -8.74 -10.48 -9.14
C TYR A 142 -7.29 -10.69 -9.59
N ARG A 143 -6.80 -9.74 -10.38
CA ARG A 143 -5.42 -9.74 -10.88
C ARG A 143 -4.96 -8.32 -11.10
N PHE A 144 -3.73 -8.02 -10.71
CA PHE A 144 -3.07 -6.81 -11.15
C PHE A 144 -2.54 -7.01 -12.56
N THR A 145 -2.84 -6.10 -13.48
CA THR A 145 -2.42 -6.22 -14.89
C THR A 145 -2.04 -4.87 -15.45
N SER A 146 -0.94 -4.83 -16.18
CA SER A 146 -0.53 -3.68 -16.97
C SER A 146 -1.22 -3.69 -18.32
N GLU A 147 -1.71 -2.53 -18.75
CA GLU A 147 -2.19 -2.33 -20.14
C GLU A 147 -1.05 -2.04 -21.12
N TYR A 148 0.17 -1.84 -20.62
CA TYR A 148 1.28 -1.30 -21.42
C TYR A 148 2.30 -2.35 -21.84
N ASN A 149 2.48 -3.40 -21.04
CA ASN A 149 3.64 -4.29 -21.20
C ASN A 149 3.39 -5.73 -20.76
N ASP A 150 2.14 -6.18 -20.69
CA ASP A 150 1.72 -7.53 -20.29
C ASP A 150 2.12 -7.97 -18.87
N SER A 151 2.71 -7.07 -18.05
CA SER A 151 3.08 -7.39 -16.67
C SER A 151 1.85 -7.67 -15.82
N TYR A 152 2.00 -8.55 -14.84
CA TYR A 152 0.92 -8.88 -13.91
C TYR A 152 1.42 -9.36 -12.56
N LEU A 153 0.57 -9.21 -11.54
CA LEU A 153 0.71 -9.85 -10.24
C LEU A 153 -0.61 -10.57 -9.91
N VAL A 154 -0.51 -11.85 -9.53
CA VAL A 154 -1.67 -12.72 -9.25
C VAL A 154 -1.38 -13.69 -8.13
N TRP A 155 -2.40 -14.07 -7.37
CA TRP A 155 -2.34 -15.23 -6.48
C TRP A 155 -2.63 -16.52 -7.25
N ASP A 156 -1.71 -17.49 -7.17
CA ASP A 156 -1.93 -18.83 -7.71
C ASP A 156 -2.26 -19.81 -6.58
N LYS A 157 -3.55 -20.16 -6.48
CA LYS A 157 -4.09 -21.07 -5.46
C LYS A 157 -3.59 -22.50 -5.61
N SER A 158 -3.12 -22.92 -6.79
CA SER A 158 -2.63 -24.29 -6.99
C SER A 158 -1.28 -24.54 -6.32
N ILE A 159 -0.47 -23.47 -6.19
CA ILE A 159 0.85 -23.52 -5.57
C ILE A 159 0.94 -22.69 -4.28
N ASN A 160 -0.14 -22.01 -3.89
CA ASN A 160 -0.21 -21.10 -2.74
C ASN A 160 0.92 -20.06 -2.75
N LYS A 161 1.12 -19.40 -3.89
CA LYS A 161 2.15 -18.37 -4.07
C LYS A 161 1.63 -17.22 -4.92
N PHE A 162 2.23 -16.05 -4.73
CA PHE A 162 2.10 -14.98 -5.69
C PHE A 162 2.99 -15.25 -6.90
N ILE A 163 2.47 -14.95 -8.08
CA ILE A 163 3.22 -14.95 -9.33
C ILE A 163 3.28 -13.51 -9.80
N SER A 164 4.49 -12.97 -9.87
CA SER A 164 4.77 -11.75 -10.62
C SER A 164 5.33 -12.12 -12.00
N TYR A 165 4.88 -11.40 -13.02
CA TYR A 165 5.43 -11.49 -14.36
C TYR A 165 5.74 -10.09 -14.84
N TYR A 166 7.00 -9.87 -15.24
CA TYR A 166 7.44 -8.64 -15.85
C TYR A 166 7.57 -8.84 -17.35
N GLY A 167 6.60 -8.34 -18.10
CA GLY A 167 6.48 -8.62 -19.52
C GLY A 167 7.62 -8.05 -20.41
N PRO A 168 8.21 -6.88 -20.12
CA PRO A 168 9.38 -6.39 -20.87
C PRO A 168 10.56 -7.37 -20.90
N GLU A 169 10.84 -8.07 -19.80
CA GLU A 169 11.91 -9.08 -19.71
C GLU A 169 11.41 -10.51 -19.89
N LYS A 170 10.09 -10.70 -20.00
CA LYS A 170 9.44 -12.02 -19.93
C LYS A 170 9.85 -12.82 -18.69
N ARG A 171 10.15 -12.12 -17.59
CA ARG A 171 10.60 -12.73 -16.34
C ARG A 171 9.39 -13.11 -15.50
N LYS A 172 9.41 -14.31 -14.92
CA LYS A 172 8.38 -14.81 -14.01
C LYS A 172 9.02 -15.09 -12.67
N ASP A 173 8.52 -14.44 -11.63
CA ASP A 173 8.97 -14.59 -10.26
C ASP A 173 7.85 -15.24 -9.44
N ILE A 174 8.22 -16.22 -8.61
CA ILE A 174 7.33 -16.84 -7.62
C ILE A 174 7.72 -16.23 -6.29
N LEU A 175 6.81 -15.47 -5.68
CA LEU A 175 7.09 -14.72 -4.47
C LEU A 175 6.64 -15.53 -3.25
N ASP A 176 7.50 -15.56 -2.24
CA ASP A 176 7.19 -16.17 -0.95
C ASP A 176 6.26 -15.27 -0.14
N LEU A 177 5.41 -15.90 0.67
CA LEU A 177 4.57 -15.18 1.63
C LEU A 177 5.47 -14.58 2.71
N ASN A 178 5.14 -13.37 3.15
CA ASN A 178 5.89 -12.62 4.16
C ASN A 178 7.32 -12.27 3.73
N ASP A 179 7.59 -12.23 2.43
CA ASP A 179 8.80 -11.59 1.92
C ASP A 179 8.65 -10.07 2.12
N GLU A 180 8.97 -9.59 3.33
CA GLU A 180 8.94 -8.17 3.73
C GLU A 180 9.90 -7.30 2.89
N ASN A 181 10.63 -7.89 1.94
CA ASN A 181 11.48 -7.20 0.99
C ASN A 181 11.59 -8.00 -0.32
N SER A 182 10.47 -8.22 -1.01
CA SER A 182 10.45 -8.73 -2.40
C SER A 182 11.02 -7.70 -3.40
N THR A 183 12.20 -7.18 -3.10
CA THR A 183 13.12 -6.40 -3.94
C THR A 183 13.76 -7.26 -5.04
N THR A 184 13.32 -8.51 -5.19
CA THR A 184 13.59 -9.43 -6.29
C THR A 184 12.95 -8.95 -7.61
N SER A 185 13.15 -7.67 -7.94
CA SER A 185 14.11 -7.32 -8.99
C SER A 185 14.22 -5.80 -9.19
N GLN A 186 15.28 -5.18 -8.66
CA GLN A 186 16.03 -4.16 -9.43
C GLN A 186 17.56 -4.25 -9.31
N THR A 187 18.09 -5.40 -8.91
CA THR A 187 19.45 -5.79 -9.32
C THR A 187 19.46 -7.26 -9.65
N SER A 188 19.35 -7.53 -10.95
CA SER A 188 19.98 -8.68 -11.61
C SER A 188 20.96 -9.44 -10.71
N THR A 189 20.72 -10.73 -10.53
CA THR A 189 21.70 -11.67 -10.00
C THR A 189 22.98 -11.70 -10.86
N GLU A 190 23.00 -11.05 -12.03
CA GLU A 190 24.20 -10.83 -12.85
C GLU A 190 24.92 -9.48 -12.64
N LYS A 191 24.30 -8.38 -12.16
CA LYS A 191 25.06 -7.14 -11.85
C LYS A 191 25.72 -7.15 -10.48
N GLY A 192 25.30 -8.03 -9.58
CA GLY A 192 25.96 -8.21 -8.28
C GLY A 192 27.41 -8.67 -8.40
N GLU A 193 27.73 -9.49 -9.41
CA GLU A 193 29.12 -9.92 -9.67
C GLU A 193 29.90 -8.92 -10.54
N VAL A 194 29.25 -8.27 -11.51
CA VAL A 194 29.92 -7.29 -12.40
C VAL A 194 30.37 -6.04 -11.64
N LEU A 195 29.60 -5.55 -10.67
CA LEU A 195 30.04 -4.42 -9.84
C LEU A 195 31.10 -4.82 -8.81
N ARG A 196 31.14 -6.08 -8.35
CA ARG A 196 32.14 -6.55 -7.39
C ARG A 196 33.51 -6.76 -8.02
N GLN A 197 33.57 -7.08 -9.31
CA GLN A 197 34.81 -7.16 -10.09
C GLN A 197 35.33 -5.79 -10.56
N ALA A 198 34.50 -4.74 -10.57
CA ALA A 198 34.92 -3.39 -10.93
C ALA A 198 35.62 -2.63 -9.78
N PHE A 199 35.59 -3.18 -8.56
CA PHE A 199 36.19 -2.59 -7.35
C PHE A 199 37.15 -3.55 -6.61
N GLN A 200 37.68 -4.56 -7.29
CA GLN A 200 38.86 -5.34 -6.88
C GLN A 200 40.00 -5.08 -7.88
#